data_AF-A0A6I6FD42-F1
#
_entry.id   AF-A0A6I6FD42-F1
#
_cell.length_a   1.000
_cell.length_b   1.000
_cell.length_c   1.000
_cell.angle_alpha   90.00
_cell.angle_beta   90.00
_cell.angle_gamma   90.00
#
_symmetry.space_group_name_H-M   'P 1'
#
loop_
_entity.id
_entity.type
_entity.pdbx_description
1 polymer ?
#
loop_
_entity_poly.entity_id
_entity_poly.type
_entity_poly.pdbx_seq_one_letter_code
_entity_poly.pdbx_strand_id
1 'polypeptide(L)'
;MTTPREPQYADRSFRSTAGIVGGLLLIGFAAWIGGDALVTGEGRVRWIAAAGLLLVVPLIVAFTFRPVVYAGDDRLRVRNPFRTITLPWAAVADVRAGYSSEVITRAGTVYQLWAVPVSLRERKKATRRQDRAAAGAGPDAAAGAGADQTVADLRELAERGASRPTAQGDPHVRWAFEIIAPAVTGLALLVVLLAV
;
A
#
# COMPACT_ATOMS: atom_id res chain seq x y z
N MET A 1 -0.53 -33.29 -12.31
CA MET A 1 -1.52 -32.21 -12.43
C MET A 1 -1.60 -31.48 -11.09
N THR A 2 -0.93 -30.34 -10.94
CA THR A 2 -0.99 -29.52 -9.72
C THR A 2 -2.03 -28.42 -9.93
N THR A 3 -3.25 -28.66 -9.47
CA THR A 3 -4.31 -27.64 -9.46
C THR A 3 -3.84 -26.46 -8.60
N PRO A 4 -3.88 -25.20 -9.07
CA PRO A 4 -3.64 -24.06 -8.20
C PRO A 4 -4.74 -24.06 -7.12
N ARG A 5 -4.38 -24.29 -5.85
CA ARG A 5 -5.29 -24.03 -4.73
C ARG A 5 -5.58 -22.53 -4.74
N GLU A 6 -6.78 -22.16 -5.19
CA GLU A 6 -7.35 -20.84 -4.93
C GLU A 6 -7.35 -20.62 -3.42
N PRO A 7 -6.72 -19.56 -2.90
CA PRO A 7 -6.77 -19.27 -1.49
C PRO A 7 -8.18 -18.78 -1.12
N GLN A 8 -8.97 -19.70 -0.58
CA GLN A 8 -10.30 -19.52 -0.04
C GLN A 8 -10.21 -18.99 1.40
N TYR A 9 -9.86 -17.72 1.56
CA TYR A 9 -10.30 -16.92 2.71
C TYR A 9 -10.36 -15.47 2.26
N ALA A 10 -11.50 -14.83 2.47
CA ALA A 10 -11.82 -13.51 1.94
C ALA A 10 -10.72 -12.50 2.28
N ASP A 11 -9.92 -12.16 1.26
CA ASP A 11 -9.04 -11.01 1.28
C ASP A 11 -9.88 -9.80 1.71
N ARG A 12 -9.70 -9.33 2.94
CA ARG A 12 -10.15 -7.98 3.30
C ARG A 12 -9.24 -6.99 2.58
N SER A 13 -9.49 -6.80 1.29
CA SER A 13 -8.84 -5.79 0.50
C SER A 13 -9.37 -4.43 0.96
N PHE A 14 -8.63 -3.75 1.84
CA PHE A 14 -8.91 -2.36 2.19
C PHE A 14 -8.49 -1.46 1.03
N ARG A 15 -9.32 -1.41 -0.02
CA ARG A 15 -9.16 -0.51 -1.15
C ARG A 15 -10.31 0.48 -1.14
N SER A 16 -9.98 1.76 -1.05
CA SER A 16 -10.98 2.81 -1.20
C SER A 16 -11.42 2.85 -2.67
N THR A 17 -12.69 2.57 -2.94
CA THR A 17 -13.30 2.74 -4.28
C THR A 17 -13.05 4.16 -4.81
N ALA A 18 -13.11 5.16 -3.92
CA ALA A 18 -12.78 6.55 -4.27
C ALA A 18 -11.31 6.74 -4.67
N GLY A 19 -10.39 5.98 -4.07
CA GLY A 19 -8.98 5.98 -4.46
C GLY A 19 -8.79 5.46 -5.89
N ILE A 20 -9.46 4.36 -6.25
CA ILE A 20 -9.43 3.78 -7.61
C ILE A 20 -9.97 4.79 -8.63
N VAL A 21 -11.15 5.37 -8.35
CA VAL A 21 -11.76 6.38 -9.24
C VAL A 21 -10.84 7.60 -9.38
N GLY A 22 -10.26 8.08 -8.28
CA GLY A 22 -9.29 9.17 -8.31
C GLY A 22 -8.06 8.86 -9.18
N GLY A 23 -7.51 7.65 -9.08
CA GLY A 23 -6.41 7.20 -9.93
C GLY A 23 -6.77 7.15 -11.41
N LEU A 24 -7.96 6.64 -11.73
CA LEU A 24 -8.46 6.61 -13.11
C LEU A 24 -8.65 8.02 -13.67
N LEU A 25 -9.19 8.95 -12.87
CA LEU A 25 -9.34 10.35 -13.25
C LEU A 25 -7.97 11.01 -13.48
N LEU A 26 -6.98 10.76 -12.62
CA LEU A 26 -5.62 11.28 -12.79
C LEU A 26 -4.95 10.73 -14.05
N ILE A 27 -5.11 9.43 -14.35
CA ILE A 27 -4.61 8.85 -15.60
C ILE A 27 -5.33 9.47 -16.80
N GLY A 28 -6.65 9.61 -16.74
CA GLY A 28 -7.43 10.25 -17.80
C GLY A 28 -7.00 11.68 -18.07
N PHE A 29 -6.75 12.46 -17.02
CA PHE A 29 -6.27 13.84 -17.13
C PHE A 29 -4.84 13.92 -17.66
N ALA A 30 -3.94 13.05 -17.19
CA ALA A 30 -2.59 12.95 -17.72
C ALA A 30 -2.60 12.58 -19.20
N ALA A 31 -3.41 11.58 -19.59
CA ALA A 31 -3.57 11.15 -20.97
C ALA A 31 -4.22 12.24 -21.84
N TRP A 32 -5.17 13.02 -21.31
CA TRP A 32 -5.75 14.15 -22.02
C TRP A 32 -4.70 15.22 -22.32
N ILE A 33 -4.03 15.73 -21.29
CA ILE A 33 -3.08 16.84 -21.45
C ILE A 33 -1.83 16.38 -22.19
N GLY A 34 -1.27 15.24 -21.81
CA GLY A 34 -0.10 14.67 -22.46
C GLY A 34 -0.42 14.24 -23.90
N GLY A 35 -1.60 13.69 -24.14
CA GLY A 35 -2.07 13.31 -25.47
C GLY A 35 -2.27 14.52 -26.39
N ASP A 36 -2.91 15.58 -25.89
CA ASP A 36 -3.00 16.85 -26.62
C ASP A 36 -1.61 17.37 -26.97
N ALA A 37 -0.71 17.49 -26.00
CA ALA A 37 0.67 17.96 -26.24
C ALA A 37 1.48 17.06 -27.19
N LEU A 38 1.17 15.77 -27.27
CA LEU A 38 1.79 14.86 -28.24
C LEU A 38 1.29 15.10 -29.67
N VAL A 39 0.01 15.43 -29.84
CA VAL A 39 -0.62 15.66 -31.14
C VAL A 39 -0.35 17.10 -31.63
N THR A 40 -0.63 18.07 -30.78
CA THR A 40 -0.61 19.51 -31.12
C THR A 40 0.75 20.16 -30.87
N GLY A 41 1.53 19.67 -29.90
CA GLY A 41 2.82 20.25 -29.56
C GLY A 41 3.80 20.20 -30.72
N GLU A 42 4.84 21.03 -30.71
CA GLU A 42 5.88 21.02 -31.74
C GLU A 42 7.27 20.85 -31.11
N GLY A 43 8.21 20.31 -31.89
CA GLY A 43 9.60 20.12 -31.49
C GLY A 43 9.75 19.43 -30.13
N ARG A 44 10.35 20.16 -29.18
CA ARG A 44 10.71 19.67 -27.84
C ARG A 44 9.49 19.42 -26.94
N VAL A 45 8.37 20.10 -27.15
CA VAL A 45 7.15 19.95 -26.32
C VAL A 45 6.60 18.53 -26.41
N ARG A 46 6.58 17.92 -27.61
CA ARG A 46 6.13 16.53 -27.81
C ARG A 46 6.96 15.54 -26.99
N TRP A 47 8.28 15.69 -27.01
CA TRP A 47 9.19 14.79 -26.29
C TRP A 47 9.10 14.97 -24.77
N ILE A 48 8.92 16.20 -24.30
CA ILE A 48 8.67 16.49 -22.87
C ILE A 48 7.35 15.84 -22.43
N ALA A 49 6.29 15.94 -23.23
CA ALA A 49 5.00 15.31 -22.94
C ALA A 49 5.12 13.78 -22.88
N ALA A 50 5.83 13.16 -23.83
CA ALA A 50 6.10 11.72 -23.83
C ALA A 50 6.85 11.28 -22.57
N ALA A 51 7.94 11.97 -22.21
CA ALA A 51 8.74 11.67 -21.03
C ALA A 51 7.95 11.90 -19.73
N GLY A 52 7.12 12.94 -19.70
CA GLY A 52 6.19 13.24 -18.61
C GLY A 52 5.16 12.14 -18.40
N LEU A 53 4.51 11.66 -19.45
CA LEU A 53 3.58 10.54 -19.38
C LEU A 53 4.27 9.26 -18.91
N LEU A 54 5.46 8.96 -19.44
CA LEU A 54 6.26 7.80 -19.06
C LEU A 54 6.70 7.83 -17.58
N LEU A 55 6.86 9.03 -17.00
CA LEU A 55 7.11 9.21 -15.58
C LEU A 55 5.82 9.10 -14.74
N VAL A 56 4.79 9.88 -15.09
CA VAL A 56 3.63 10.11 -14.24
C VAL A 56 2.69 8.90 -14.19
N VAL A 57 2.44 8.24 -15.32
CA VAL A 57 1.47 7.13 -15.39
C VAL A 57 1.89 5.94 -14.51
N PRO A 58 3.14 5.44 -14.57
CA PRO A 58 3.58 4.37 -13.66
C PRO A 58 3.50 4.76 -12.19
N LEU A 59 3.78 6.02 -11.85
CA LEU A 59 3.66 6.50 -10.47
C LEU A 59 2.21 6.52 -9.99
N ILE A 60 1.27 7.04 -10.79
CA ILE A 60 -0.17 6.96 -10.45
C ILE A 60 -0.57 5.50 -10.23
N VAL A 61 -0.14 4.60 -11.11
CA VAL A 61 -0.44 3.16 -10.96
C VAL A 61 0.15 2.59 -9.66
N ALA A 62 1.40 2.91 -9.37
CA ALA A 62 2.12 2.44 -8.20
C ALA A 62 1.49 2.90 -6.88
N PHE A 63 1.04 4.14 -6.80
CA PHE A 63 0.49 4.72 -5.58
C PHE A 63 -1.01 4.50 -5.43
N THR A 64 -1.74 4.27 -6.51
CA THR A 64 -3.21 4.14 -6.45
C THR A 64 -3.70 2.70 -6.53
N PHE A 65 -3.18 1.89 -7.45
CA PHE A 65 -3.73 0.54 -7.69
C PHE A 65 -2.90 -0.58 -7.06
N ARG A 66 -1.59 -0.35 -6.92
CA ARG A 66 -0.67 -1.36 -6.40
C ARG A 66 -0.78 -1.63 -4.89
N PRO A 67 -1.02 -0.63 -4.01
CA PRO A 67 -1.00 -0.87 -2.58
C PRO A 67 -2.09 -1.86 -2.17
N VAL A 68 -1.70 -2.98 -1.57
CA VAL A 68 -2.61 -3.98 -1.01
C VAL A 68 -1.89 -4.86 -0.01
N VAL A 69 -2.57 -5.23 1.07
CA VAL A 69 -2.08 -6.20 2.05
C VAL A 69 -2.97 -7.44 1.98
N TYR A 70 -2.34 -8.58 1.80
CA TYR A 70 -2.95 -9.89 1.75
C TYR A 70 -2.53 -10.67 2.99
N ALA A 71 -3.48 -11.04 3.85
CA ALA A 71 -3.22 -11.85 5.03
C ALA A 71 -3.73 -13.27 4.77
N GLY A 72 -2.85 -14.17 4.34
CA GLY A 72 -3.18 -15.57 4.13
C GLY A 72 -2.91 -16.42 5.37
N ASP A 73 -3.20 -17.72 5.28
CA ASP A 73 -3.05 -18.65 6.41
C ASP A 73 -1.61 -18.83 6.91
N ASP A 74 -0.64 -18.80 6.00
CA ASP A 74 0.77 -19.10 6.30
C ASP A 74 1.69 -17.87 6.22
N ARG A 75 1.22 -16.79 5.58
CA ARG A 75 2.04 -15.62 5.27
C ARG A 75 1.24 -14.35 5.05
N LEU A 76 1.84 -13.25 5.46
CA LEU A 76 1.45 -11.90 5.14
C LEU A 76 2.16 -11.43 3.87
N ARG A 77 1.43 -10.97 2.85
CA ARG A 77 1.99 -10.38 1.64
C ARG A 77 1.59 -8.92 1.51
N VAL A 78 2.56 -8.03 1.67
CA VAL A 78 2.41 -6.58 1.61
C VAL A 78 2.90 -6.09 0.25
N ARG A 79 2.01 -5.60 -0.60
CA ARG A 79 2.36 -4.89 -1.84
C ARG A 79 2.34 -3.39 -1.57
N ASN A 80 3.52 -2.78 -1.61
CA ASN A 80 3.73 -1.33 -1.58
C ASN A 80 4.00 -0.81 -3.00
N PRO A 81 4.03 0.52 -3.24
CA PRO A 81 4.19 1.08 -4.58
C PRO A 81 5.37 0.50 -5.38
N PHE A 82 6.52 0.34 -4.74
CA PHE A 82 7.75 -0.09 -5.43
C PHE A 82 8.25 -1.48 -5.04
N ARG A 83 7.60 -2.16 -4.07
CA ARG A 83 8.04 -3.48 -3.61
C ARG A 83 6.90 -4.35 -3.10
N THR A 84 7.04 -5.65 -3.27
CA THR A 84 6.18 -6.67 -2.66
C THR A 84 6.99 -7.42 -1.61
N ILE A 85 6.51 -7.45 -0.38
CA ILE A 85 7.14 -8.10 0.75
C ILE A 85 6.27 -9.31 1.11
N THR A 86 6.87 -10.49 1.19
CA THR A 86 6.19 -11.71 1.65
C THR A 86 6.84 -12.13 2.95
N LEU A 87 6.04 -12.22 4.01
CA LEU A 87 6.47 -12.51 5.38
C LEU A 87 5.72 -13.77 5.82
N PRO A 88 6.40 -14.92 5.95
CA PRO A 88 5.85 -16.06 6.67
C PRO A 88 5.50 -15.63 8.10
N TRP A 89 4.37 -16.11 8.65
CA TRP A 89 3.93 -15.65 9.98
C TRP A 89 4.95 -15.94 11.09
N ALA A 90 5.73 -17.01 10.96
CA ALA A 90 6.81 -17.32 11.90
C ALA A 90 7.93 -16.26 11.95
N ALA A 91 8.14 -15.54 10.85
CA ALA A 91 9.14 -14.46 10.77
C ALA A 91 8.63 -13.13 11.35
N VAL A 92 7.32 -13.02 11.62
CA VAL A 92 6.69 -11.82 12.20
C VAL A 92 6.86 -11.84 13.72
N ALA A 93 7.33 -10.73 14.28
CA ALA A 93 7.47 -10.52 15.71
C ALA A 93 6.29 -9.72 16.29
N ASP A 94 5.91 -8.62 15.63
CA ASP A 94 4.76 -7.79 16.02
C ASP A 94 4.24 -7.02 14.80
N VAL A 95 2.97 -6.61 14.87
CA VAL A 95 2.33 -5.68 13.93
C VAL A 95 1.82 -4.49 14.73
N ARG A 96 2.25 -3.28 14.42
CA ARG A 96 1.87 -2.07 15.16
C ARG A 96 1.25 -1.00 14.26
N ALA A 97 0.33 -0.23 14.83
CA ALA A 97 -0.15 1.02 14.24
C ALA A 97 0.47 2.21 15.00
N GLY A 98 1.49 2.83 14.41
CA GLY A 98 2.09 4.06 14.91
C GLY A 98 1.52 5.29 14.20
N TYR A 99 2.40 6.08 13.57
CA TYR A 99 2.03 7.04 12.53
C TYR A 99 1.79 6.37 11.17
N SER A 100 2.33 5.15 11.01
CA SER A 100 2.07 4.25 9.90
C SER A 100 1.82 2.85 10.45
N SER A 101 1.10 2.01 9.71
CA SER A 101 0.97 0.59 10.03
C SER A 101 2.28 -0.11 9.65
N GLU A 102 2.89 -0.83 10.59
CA GLU A 102 4.22 -1.43 10.44
C GLU A 102 4.21 -2.88 10.92
N VAL A 103 4.94 -3.74 10.23
CA VAL A 103 5.23 -5.11 10.65
C VAL A 103 6.70 -5.22 10.97
N ILE A 104 6.99 -5.77 12.13
CA ILE A 104 8.32 -5.97 12.66
C ILE A 104 8.63 -7.46 12.53
N THR A 105 9.77 -7.77 11.92
CA THR A 105 10.27 -9.14 11.84
C THR A 105 11.03 -9.52 13.10
N ARG A 106 11.19 -10.82 13.37
CA ARG A 106 12.03 -11.31 14.49
C ARG A 106 13.50 -10.89 14.38
N ALA A 107 13.97 -10.60 13.15
CA ALA A 107 15.29 -10.04 12.90
C ALA A 107 15.39 -8.52 13.18
N GLY A 108 14.30 -7.87 13.63
CA GLY A 108 14.25 -6.43 13.91
C GLY A 108 13.97 -5.54 12.70
N THR A 109 13.89 -6.10 11.48
CA THR A 109 13.57 -5.34 10.27
C THR A 109 12.11 -4.88 10.30
N VAL A 110 11.89 -3.60 10.00
CA VAL A 110 10.55 -2.97 9.97
C VAL A 110 10.11 -2.74 8.54
N TYR A 111 8.89 -3.19 8.21
CA TYR A 111 8.25 -2.95 6.93
C TYR A 111 6.96 -2.16 7.10
N GLN A 112 6.79 -1.10 6.31
CA GLN A 112 5.56 -0.31 6.28
C GLN A 112 4.45 -1.01 5.47
N LEU A 113 3.22 -0.93 5.95
CA LEU A 113 2.00 -1.41 5.31
C LEU A 113 1.22 -0.21 4.77
N TRP A 114 1.41 0.12 3.50
CA TRP A 114 0.83 1.33 2.89
C TRP A 114 -0.69 1.24 2.68
N ALA A 115 -1.22 0.03 2.53
CA ALA A 115 -2.64 -0.18 2.26
C ALA A 115 -3.49 -0.34 3.52
N VAL A 116 -2.88 -0.42 4.70
CA VAL A 116 -3.63 -0.44 5.96
C VAL A 116 -3.82 1.02 6.38
N PRO A 117 -5.05 1.55 6.33
CA PRO A 117 -5.28 2.94 6.67
C PRO A 117 -4.97 3.17 8.15
N VAL A 118 -4.13 4.17 8.44
CA VAL A 118 -4.09 4.77 9.77
C VAL A 118 -5.31 5.68 9.90
N SER A 119 -6.23 5.35 10.78
CA SER A 119 -7.47 6.10 10.91
C SER A 119 -7.25 7.39 11.70
N LEU A 120 -6.79 8.44 11.02
CA LEU A 120 -6.67 9.80 11.59
C LEU A 120 -8.00 10.32 12.17
N ARG A 121 -9.13 9.91 11.59
CA ARG A 121 -10.49 10.20 12.09
C ARG A 121 -10.78 9.51 13.42
N GLU A 122 -10.23 8.32 13.64
CA GLU A 122 -10.42 7.56 14.88
C GLU A 122 -9.46 8.05 15.96
N ARG A 123 -8.25 8.49 15.63
CA ARG A 123 -7.42 9.27 16.58
C ARG A 123 -8.16 10.50 17.09
N LYS A 124 -8.76 11.29 16.20
CA LYS A 124 -9.59 12.44 16.59
C LYS A 124 -10.80 12.05 17.47
N LYS A 125 -11.35 10.84 17.27
CA LYS A 125 -12.42 10.27 18.11
C LYS A 125 -11.89 9.74 19.46
N ALA A 126 -10.70 9.15 19.49
CA ALA A 126 -10.02 8.63 20.68
C ALA A 126 -9.56 9.75 21.60
N THR A 127 -8.99 10.84 21.06
CA THR A 127 -8.69 12.06 21.83
C THR A 127 -9.97 12.65 22.42
N ARG A 128 -11.04 12.79 21.62
CA ARG A 128 -12.35 13.23 22.13
C ARG A 128 -12.96 12.31 23.17
N ARG A 129 -12.66 11.01 23.14
CA ARG A 129 -13.07 10.03 24.15
C ARG A 129 -12.25 10.18 25.43
N GLN A 130 -10.95 10.41 25.34
CA GLN A 130 -10.09 10.73 26.49
C GLN A 130 -10.53 12.03 27.16
N ASP A 131 -10.84 13.06 26.38
CA ASP A 131 -11.38 14.33 26.88
C ASP A 131 -12.74 14.13 27.60
N ARG A 132 -13.60 13.24 27.08
CA ARG A 132 -14.90 12.89 27.69
C ARG A 132 -14.79 11.98 28.93
N ALA A 133 -13.81 11.08 28.95
CA ALA A 133 -13.52 10.23 30.09
C ALA A 133 -12.90 11.04 31.24
N ALA A 134 -12.03 12.01 30.91
CA ALA A 134 -11.55 13.02 31.87
C ALA A 134 -12.69 13.91 32.40
N ALA A 135 -13.79 14.04 31.65
CA ALA A 135 -15.01 14.75 32.05
C ALA A 135 -16.09 13.85 32.73
N GLY A 136 -15.79 12.59 33.06
CA GLY A 136 -16.64 11.76 33.94
C GLY A 136 -17.82 11.01 33.30
N ALA A 137 -17.84 10.81 31.97
CA ALA A 137 -18.91 10.02 31.33
C ALA A 137 -18.64 8.49 31.41
N GLY A 138 -19.63 7.72 31.88
CA GLY A 138 -19.56 6.28 32.24
C GLY A 138 -19.34 5.25 31.11
N PRO A 139 -19.32 3.93 31.45
CA PRO A 139 -18.59 2.87 30.72
C PRO A 139 -19.17 2.34 29.40
N ASP A 140 -20.29 2.85 28.90
CA ASP A 140 -21.03 2.19 27.80
C ASP A 140 -20.67 2.75 26.42
N ALA A 141 -19.53 2.33 25.84
CA ALA A 141 -19.28 2.43 24.39
C ALA A 141 -18.10 1.57 23.91
N ALA A 142 -18.10 0.28 24.25
CA ALA A 142 -17.18 -0.72 23.70
C ALA A 142 -17.61 -1.14 22.28
N ALA A 143 -17.21 -0.35 21.27
CA ALA A 143 -17.24 -0.79 19.88
C ALA A 143 -15.95 -0.30 19.21
N GLY A 144 -15.05 -1.24 18.94
CA GLY A 144 -13.70 -1.04 18.41
C GLY A 144 -13.68 -0.54 16.96
N ALA A 145 -12.67 0.26 16.68
CA ALA A 145 -12.38 1.02 15.46
C ALA A 145 -11.86 0.11 14.33
N GLY A 146 -12.18 0.39 13.07
CA GLY A 146 -11.93 -0.54 11.95
C GLY A 146 -10.45 -0.73 11.58
N ALA A 147 -9.60 0.27 11.80
CA ALA A 147 -8.16 0.17 11.54
C ALA A 147 -7.39 -0.52 12.68
N ASP A 148 -7.73 -0.19 13.93
CA ASP A 148 -7.19 -0.87 15.10
C ASP A 148 -7.61 -2.35 15.12
N GLN A 149 -8.84 -2.63 14.68
CA GLN A 149 -9.31 -4.00 14.45
C GLN A 149 -8.48 -4.72 13.38
N THR A 150 -8.09 -4.03 12.29
CA THR A 150 -7.25 -4.65 11.24
C THR A 150 -5.87 -5.03 11.78
N VAL A 151 -5.26 -4.18 12.61
CA VAL A 151 -3.97 -4.51 13.25
C VAL A 151 -4.12 -5.61 14.28
N ALA A 152 -5.20 -5.61 15.07
CA ALA A 152 -5.51 -6.68 16.01
C ALA A 152 -5.71 -8.03 15.30
N ASP A 153 -6.49 -8.05 14.21
CA ASP A 153 -6.72 -9.25 13.39
C ASP A 153 -5.39 -9.78 12.80
N LEU A 154 -4.51 -8.89 12.33
CA LEU A 154 -3.18 -9.26 11.83
C LEU A 154 -2.27 -9.83 12.94
N ARG A 155 -2.36 -9.31 14.17
CA ARG A 155 -1.64 -9.88 15.33
C ARG A 155 -2.15 -11.27 15.67
N GLU A 156 -3.47 -11.46 15.74
CA GLU A 156 -4.07 -12.76 16.02
C GLU A 156 -3.71 -13.80 14.95
N LEU A 157 -3.65 -13.40 13.68
CA LEU A 157 -3.16 -14.25 12.59
C LEU A 157 -1.68 -14.58 12.73
N ALA A 158 -0.84 -13.62 13.12
CA ALA A 158 0.59 -13.85 13.35
C ALA A 158 0.82 -14.84 14.49
N GLU A 159 0.11 -14.70 15.62
CA GLU A 159 0.20 -15.61 16.77
C GLU A 159 -0.22 -17.03 16.41
N ARG A 160 -1.35 -17.20 15.73
CA ARG A 160 -1.85 -18.51 15.27
C ARG A 160 -0.96 -19.14 14.21
N GLY A 161 -0.41 -18.31 13.32
CA GLY A 161 0.44 -18.75 12.21
C GLY A 161 1.86 -19.12 12.65
N ALA A 162 2.40 -18.50 13.71
CA ALA A 162 3.80 -18.65 14.11
C ALA A 162 4.24 -20.10 14.41
N SER A 163 3.33 -20.93 14.93
CA SER A 163 3.59 -22.33 15.27
C SER A 163 3.34 -23.30 14.10
N ARG A 164 2.76 -22.85 12.99
CA ARG A 164 2.45 -23.73 11.84
C ARG A 164 3.73 -24.09 11.10
N PRO A 165 3.96 -25.38 10.77
CA PRO A 165 5.11 -25.79 9.96
C PRO A 165 5.12 -25.18 8.55
N THR A 166 3.94 -24.93 7.98
CA THR A 166 3.76 -24.33 6.65
C THR A 166 4.00 -22.81 6.61
N ALA A 167 4.02 -22.16 7.77
CA ALA A 167 4.22 -20.72 7.93
C ALA A 167 5.66 -20.34 8.31
N GLN A 168 6.58 -21.30 8.20
CA GLN A 168 8.01 -21.11 8.45
C GLN A 168 8.72 -20.57 7.20
N GLY A 169 9.85 -19.89 7.40
CA GLY A 169 10.72 -19.40 6.34
C GLY A 169 11.08 -17.93 6.50
N ASP A 170 11.90 -17.44 5.57
CA ASP A 170 12.45 -16.10 5.64
C ASP A 170 11.61 -15.04 4.91
N PRO A 171 11.64 -13.78 5.40
CA PRO A 171 11.13 -12.63 4.66
C PRO A 171 11.71 -12.54 3.25
N HIS A 172 10.84 -12.37 2.26
CA HIS A 172 11.24 -12.18 0.86
C HIS A 172 10.74 -10.84 0.31
N VAL A 173 11.62 -10.05 -0.31
CA VAL A 173 11.31 -8.75 -0.90
C VAL A 173 11.52 -8.79 -2.42
N ARG A 174 10.50 -8.40 -3.18
CA ARG A 174 10.55 -8.29 -4.64
C ARG A 174 10.30 -6.86 -5.08
N TRP A 175 11.21 -6.28 -5.85
CA TRP A 175 11.06 -4.94 -6.43
C TRP A 175 10.13 -4.92 -7.63
N ALA A 176 9.48 -3.77 -7.82
CA ALA A 176 8.54 -3.49 -8.89
C ALA A 176 9.25 -2.90 -10.12
N PHE A 177 10.12 -3.67 -10.78
CA PHE A 177 10.85 -3.12 -11.93
C PHE A 177 9.93 -2.70 -13.07
N GLU A 178 8.74 -3.30 -13.16
CA GLU A 178 7.66 -2.89 -14.06
C GLU A 178 7.16 -1.45 -13.84
N ILE A 179 7.36 -0.89 -12.64
CA ILE A 179 7.04 0.50 -12.29
C ILE A 179 8.30 1.36 -12.29
N ILE A 180 9.36 0.86 -11.66
CA ILE A 180 10.59 1.63 -11.41
C ILE A 180 11.28 1.94 -12.73
N ALA A 181 11.43 0.98 -13.64
CA ALA A 181 12.17 1.19 -14.88
C ALA A 181 11.52 2.22 -15.80
N PRO A 182 10.19 2.19 -16.06
CA PRO A 182 9.52 3.26 -16.80
C PRO A 182 9.61 4.63 -16.10
N ALA A 183 9.38 4.69 -14.78
CA ALA A 183 9.44 5.94 -14.04
C ALA A 183 10.84 6.57 -14.07
N VAL A 184 11.89 5.78 -13.83
CA VAL A 184 13.28 6.25 -13.90
C VAL A 184 13.66 6.68 -15.31
N THR A 185 13.23 5.93 -16.33
CA THR A 185 13.46 6.31 -17.73
C THR A 185 12.78 7.64 -18.07
N GLY A 186 11.51 7.80 -17.71
CA GLY A 186 10.77 9.05 -17.92
C GLY A 186 11.42 10.24 -17.20
N LEU A 187 11.87 10.05 -15.96
CA LEU A 187 12.60 11.07 -15.22
C LEU A 187 13.92 11.45 -15.89
N ALA A 188 14.73 10.47 -16.29
CA ALA A 188 16.01 10.71 -16.95
C ALA A 188 15.81 11.48 -18.27
N LEU A 189 14.83 11.07 -19.09
CA LEU A 189 14.50 11.76 -20.32
C LEU A 189 14.06 13.20 -20.08
N LEU A 190 13.20 13.44 -19.07
CA LEU A 190 12.80 14.80 -18.69
C LEU A 190 13.99 15.65 -18.29
N VAL A 191 14.89 15.13 -17.45
CA VAL A 191 16.09 15.87 -17.01
C VAL A 191 16.94 16.27 -18.21
N VAL A 192 17.21 15.33 -19.13
CA VAL A 192 18.00 15.61 -20.34
C VAL A 192 17.30 16.64 -21.23
N LEU A 193 16.00 16.46 -21.50
CA LEU A 193 15.22 17.37 -22.34
C LEU A 193 15.03 18.75 -21.71
N LEU A 194 15.16 18.91 -20.39
CA LEU A 194 15.06 20.21 -19.73
C LEU A 194 16.41 20.93 -19.61
N ALA A 195 17.50 20.16 -19.48
CA ALA A 195 18.85 20.70 -19.35
C ALA A 195 19.47 21.15 -20.69
N VAL A 196 19.00 20.61 -21.81
CA VAL A 196 19.36 21.01 -23.18
C VAL A 196 18.37 22.04 -23.70
#